data_AF-A0A522SF80-F1
#
_entry.id   AF-A0A522SF80-F1
#
_cell.length_a   1.000
_cell.length_b   1.000
_cell.length_c   1.000
_cell.angle_alpha   90.00
_cell.angle_beta   90.00
_cell.angle_gamma   90.00
#
_symmetry.space_group_name_H-M   'P 1'
#
loop_
_entity.id
_entity.type
_entity.pdbx_description
1 polymer ?
#
loop_
_entity_poly.entity_id
_entity_poly.type
_entity_poly.pdbx_seq_one_letter_code
_entity_poly.pdbx_strand_id
1 'polypeptide(L)'
;MIGIFVVLSFVLLYYKISKNTPLEFSFRQRRFAGLLYIAQIFVFMLPGSVLYYYGIYNDYTTTFYVTNDNAVTTTYFVWYALAVFIIVFALLSKHKYYLRPKITLSKHDIRTLTLLLGISILCLFIVVSIFYSFGMRNALIGSVITHENIVEIRLANRYSGIPTVIISYFIFLLHFSAILFGASIRSLSKVKKFFYFFALLFFMSWLGDKALYLYIFVEIFISHIYFISISTINEHKASRTLSKSSIKLIIISIFSIVAFLIVAQLQIGFTNTHQLVGYLMGRGVLGQIAGVYEEFGLGLHDIGYALTNLPFLSFLFNHDYFNKDLMMATWGVGLASSEDTGVMNSMFIGEAFAIGGYGLVLMSPIIVAVSLFWSHSLLYWIMRKFININRNLMKSITVFIVASTFSLAGDFGPYMFMKLAIMEILFLISILIIYKMMVIRTNDRCAKLLDN
;
A
#
# COMPACT_ATOMS: atom_id res chain seq x y z
N MET A 1 2.28 -29.06 -15.25
CA MET A 1 1.25 -29.63 -14.33
C MET A 1 1.49 -29.28 -12.87
N ILE A 2 2.72 -29.43 -12.35
CA ILE A 2 3.04 -29.16 -10.92
C ILE A 2 2.65 -27.73 -10.49
N GLY A 3 3.01 -26.70 -11.26
CA GLY A 3 2.69 -25.31 -10.89
C GLY A 3 1.18 -25.02 -10.76
N ILE A 4 0.35 -25.60 -11.63
CA ILE A 4 -1.12 -25.42 -11.55
C ILE A 4 -1.67 -26.09 -10.29
N PHE A 5 -1.21 -27.30 -9.97
CA PHE A 5 -1.62 -28.01 -8.76
C PHE A 5 -1.22 -27.25 -7.49
N VAL A 6 -0.02 -26.66 -7.47
CA VAL A 6 0.43 -25.82 -6.34
C VAL A 6 -0.42 -24.57 -6.21
N VAL A 7 -0.70 -23.86 -7.31
CA VAL A 7 -1.58 -22.68 -7.31
C VAL A 7 -2.97 -23.03 -6.79
N LEU A 8 -3.58 -24.12 -7.28
CA LEU A 8 -4.90 -24.57 -6.81
C LEU A 8 -4.88 -24.93 -5.32
N SER A 9 -3.86 -25.66 -4.88
CA SER A 9 -3.67 -26.01 -3.47
C SER A 9 -3.52 -24.76 -2.61
N PHE A 10 -2.79 -23.76 -3.10
CA PHE A 10 -2.58 -22.48 -2.44
C PHE A 10 -3.86 -21.64 -2.36
N VAL A 11 -4.66 -21.59 -3.43
CA VAL A 11 -6.00 -20.94 -3.42
C VAL A 11 -6.91 -21.60 -2.38
N LEU A 12 -6.95 -22.94 -2.33
CA LEU A 12 -7.74 -23.68 -1.36
C LEU A 12 -7.27 -23.44 0.07
N LEU A 13 -5.95 -23.44 0.30
CA LEU A 13 -5.33 -23.12 1.57
C LEU A 13 -5.73 -21.72 2.03
N TYR A 14 -5.56 -20.71 1.17
CA TYR A 14 -5.93 -19.33 1.44
C TYR A 14 -7.41 -19.22 1.80
N TYR A 15 -8.29 -19.79 0.98
CA TYR A 15 -9.74 -19.73 1.21
C TYR A 15 -10.16 -20.37 2.54
N LYS A 16 -9.54 -21.49 2.93
CA LYS A 16 -9.88 -22.18 4.18
C LYS A 16 -9.33 -21.44 5.40
N ILE A 17 -8.09 -20.96 5.33
CA ILE A 17 -7.37 -20.40 6.48
C ILE A 17 -7.73 -18.94 6.75
N SER A 18 -7.96 -18.14 5.69
CA SER A 18 -8.27 -16.71 5.80
C SER A 18 -9.62 -16.41 6.47
N LYS A 19 -10.53 -17.39 6.58
CA LYS A 19 -11.84 -17.21 7.20
C LYS A 19 -11.72 -16.61 8.61
N ASN A 20 -12.50 -15.55 8.87
CA ASN A 20 -12.49 -14.81 10.13
C ASN A 20 -11.19 -14.08 10.47
N THR A 21 -10.42 -13.71 9.46
CA THR A 21 -9.19 -12.91 9.59
C THR A 21 -9.26 -11.68 8.70
N PRO A 22 -8.35 -10.69 8.86
CA PRO A 22 -8.20 -9.57 7.93
C PRO A 22 -8.01 -9.97 6.46
N LEU A 23 -7.50 -11.18 6.20
CA LEU A 23 -7.29 -11.71 4.86
C LEU A 23 -8.59 -12.11 4.14
N GLU A 24 -9.71 -12.27 4.86
CA GLU A 24 -10.95 -12.73 4.25
C GLU A 24 -11.55 -11.67 3.32
N PHE A 25 -11.82 -12.09 2.08
CA PHE A 25 -12.71 -11.37 1.18
C PHE A 25 -14.06 -12.09 1.08
N SER A 26 -15.14 -11.40 1.43
CA SER A 26 -16.49 -11.97 1.39
C SER A 26 -17.56 -10.89 1.26
N PHE A 27 -18.29 -10.92 0.15
CA PHE A 27 -19.48 -10.09 -0.04
C PHE A 27 -20.56 -10.37 1.01
N ARG A 28 -20.80 -11.66 1.30
CA ARG A 28 -21.82 -12.09 2.28
C ARG A 28 -21.50 -11.59 3.68
N GLN A 29 -20.23 -11.64 4.06
CA GLN A 29 -19.78 -11.18 5.38
C GLN A 29 -19.40 -9.70 5.42
N ARG A 30 -19.50 -8.99 4.28
CA ARG A 30 -19.11 -7.59 4.11
C ARG A 30 -17.65 -7.34 4.50
N ARG A 31 -16.76 -8.29 4.23
CA ARG A 31 -15.31 -8.16 4.47
C ARG A 31 -14.64 -7.88 3.14
N PHE A 32 -14.24 -6.62 2.92
CA PHE A 32 -13.66 -6.21 1.63
C PHE A 32 -12.18 -5.84 1.71
N ALA A 33 -11.64 -5.57 2.90
CA ALA A 33 -10.23 -5.23 3.06
C ALA A 33 -9.29 -6.37 2.63
N GLY A 34 -9.72 -7.64 2.77
CA GLY A 34 -8.99 -8.79 2.25
C GLY A 34 -8.73 -8.74 0.74
N LEU A 35 -9.48 -7.94 -0.03
CA LEU A 35 -9.24 -7.76 -1.47
C LEU A 35 -7.86 -7.12 -1.75
N LEU A 36 -7.37 -6.24 -0.86
CA LEU A 36 -6.06 -5.61 -1.00
C LEU A 36 -4.94 -6.65 -0.87
N TYR A 37 -5.04 -7.57 0.09
CA TYR A 37 -4.12 -8.70 0.22
C TYR A 37 -4.23 -9.68 -0.95
N ILE A 38 -5.46 -9.98 -1.40
CA ILE A 38 -5.68 -10.85 -2.56
C ILE A 38 -5.04 -10.27 -3.81
N ALA A 39 -5.15 -8.95 -4.03
CA ALA A 39 -4.52 -8.31 -5.17
C ALA A 39 -2.99 -8.52 -5.15
N GLN A 40 -2.33 -8.27 -4.03
CA GLN A 40 -0.89 -8.47 -3.91
C GLN A 40 -0.47 -9.92 -4.16
N ILE A 41 -1.16 -10.88 -3.53
CA ILE A 41 -0.79 -12.29 -3.59
C ILE A 41 -1.19 -12.95 -4.92
N PHE A 42 -2.43 -12.79 -5.35
CA PHE A 42 -3.00 -13.56 -6.47
C PHE A 42 -2.93 -12.84 -7.82
N VAL A 43 -2.73 -11.51 -7.86
CA VAL A 43 -2.57 -10.78 -9.12
C VAL A 43 -1.09 -10.58 -9.45
N PHE A 44 -0.25 -10.32 -8.45
CA PHE A 44 1.17 -10.02 -8.69
C PHE A 44 2.08 -11.21 -8.35
N MET A 45 2.12 -11.64 -7.09
CA MET A 45 3.15 -12.59 -6.63
C MET A 45 2.99 -13.98 -7.20
N LEU A 46 1.80 -14.57 -7.08
CA LEU A 46 1.56 -15.94 -7.49
C LEU A 46 1.67 -16.09 -9.02
N PRO A 47 1.03 -15.26 -9.86
CA PRO A 47 1.23 -15.31 -11.30
C PRO A 47 2.68 -15.07 -11.71
N GLY A 48 3.33 -14.06 -11.12
CA GLY A 48 4.76 -13.79 -11.39
C GLY A 48 5.62 -15.02 -11.10
N SER A 49 5.45 -15.65 -9.93
CA SER A 49 6.26 -16.81 -9.54
C SER A 49 6.06 -18.01 -10.47
N VAL A 50 4.85 -18.19 -11.00
CA VAL A 50 4.55 -19.23 -11.99
C VAL A 50 5.24 -18.94 -13.32
N LEU A 51 5.25 -17.67 -13.77
CA LEU A 51 5.94 -17.28 -15.00
C LEU A 51 7.46 -17.45 -14.88
N TYR A 52 8.04 -17.14 -13.72
CA TYR A 52 9.46 -17.42 -13.43
C TYR A 52 9.77 -18.92 -13.46
N TYR A 53 8.94 -19.75 -12.81
CA TYR A 53 9.10 -21.20 -12.79
C TYR A 53 9.14 -21.84 -14.18
N TYR A 54 8.31 -21.34 -15.12
CA TYR A 54 8.24 -21.86 -16.48
C TYR A 54 9.23 -21.19 -17.45
N GLY A 55 10.10 -20.29 -16.99
CA GLY A 55 11.08 -19.62 -17.86
C GLY A 55 10.49 -18.54 -18.79
N ILE A 56 9.20 -18.20 -18.65
CA ILE A 56 8.51 -17.21 -19.50
C ILE A 56 9.02 -15.79 -19.24
N TYR A 57 9.66 -15.56 -18.10
CA TYR A 57 10.26 -14.26 -17.76
C TYR A 57 11.28 -13.78 -18.81
N ASN A 58 11.97 -14.70 -19.49
CA ASN A 58 12.95 -14.37 -20.54
C ASN A 58 12.36 -13.57 -21.71
N ASP A 59 11.05 -13.71 -21.98
CA ASP A 59 10.38 -13.04 -23.10
C ASP A 59 9.94 -11.60 -22.77
N TYR A 60 9.86 -11.25 -21.48
CA TYR A 60 9.20 -10.03 -21.03
C TYR A 60 10.04 -9.17 -20.08
N THR A 61 11.09 -9.73 -19.49
CA THR A 61 11.97 -9.03 -18.55
C THR A 61 13.42 -9.38 -18.84
N THR A 62 14.27 -8.36 -18.89
CA THR A 62 15.72 -8.56 -18.83
C THR A 62 16.09 -8.90 -17.40
N THR A 63 16.74 -10.05 -17.24
CA THR A 63 17.34 -10.48 -15.97
C THR A 63 18.80 -10.83 -16.20
N PHE A 64 19.67 -10.55 -15.23
CA PHE A 64 21.12 -10.68 -15.40
C PHE A 64 21.69 -11.93 -14.73
N TYR A 65 21.25 -12.22 -13.50
CA TYR A 65 21.79 -13.34 -12.72
C TYR A 65 20.78 -14.49 -12.55
N VAL A 66 19.61 -14.38 -13.16
CA VAL A 66 18.54 -15.39 -13.06
C VAL A 66 18.77 -16.50 -14.08
N THR A 67 19.23 -17.66 -13.60
CA THR A 67 19.23 -18.92 -14.36
C THR A 67 17.91 -19.68 -14.16
N ASN A 68 17.55 -20.58 -15.09
CA ASN A 68 16.34 -21.39 -14.96
C ASN A 68 16.33 -22.25 -13.68
N ASP A 69 17.47 -22.84 -13.30
CA ASP A 69 17.58 -23.65 -12.09
C ASP A 69 17.40 -22.82 -10.82
N ASN A 70 18.00 -21.62 -10.79
CA ASN A 70 17.80 -20.69 -9.70
C ASN A 70 16.36 -20.16 -9.65
N ALA A 71 15.74 -19.88 -10.80
CA ALA A 71 14.36 -19.44 -10.87
C ALA A 71 13.39 -20.49 -10.29
N VAL A 72 13.60 -21.77 -10.60
CA VAL A 72 12.82 -22.87 -10.02
C VAL A 72 13.02 -22.94 -8.50
N THR A 73 14.27 -22.91 -8.04
CA THR A 73 14.60 -22.98 -6.61
C THR A 73 14.01 -21.82 -5.82
N THR A 74 14.20 -20.60 -6.33
CA THR A 74 13.65 -19.37 -5.73
C THR A 74 12.12 -19.40 -5.70
N THR A 75 11.47 -19.93 -6.73
CA THR A 75 10.01 -20.08 -6.76
C THR A 75 9.51 -20.93 -5.59
N TYR A 76 10.21 -22.01 -5.22
CA TYR A 76 9.82 -22.82 -4.06
C TYR A 76 9.90 -22.03 -2.76
N PHE A 77 10.94 -21.21 -2.57
CA PHE A 77 11.04 -20.32 -1.41
C PHE A 77 9.94 -19.26 -1.38
N VAL A 78 9.59 -18.68 -2.53
CA VAL A 78 8.46 -17.74 -2.66
C VAL A 78 7.15 -18.41 -2.21
N TRP A 79 6.83 -19.59 -2.73
CA TRP A 79 5.61 -20.32 -2.36
C TRP A 79 5.57 -20.72 -0.89
N TYR A 80 6.70 -21.19 -0.36
CA TYR A 80 6.86 -21.48 1.07
C TYR A 80 6.58 -20.23 1.91
N ALA A 81 7.23 -19.10 1.58
CA ALA A 81 7.10 -17.86 2.34
C ALA A 81 5.67 -17.33 2.33
N LEU A 82 5.00 -17.35 1.17
CA LEU A 82 3.59 -16.98 1.07
C LEU A 82 2.69 -17.89 1.94
N ALA A 83 2.89 -19.21 1.88
CA ALA A 83 2.07 -20.16 2.63
C ALA A 83 2.25 -19.99 4.14
N VAL A 84 3.49 -19.90 4.61
CA VAL A 84 3.82 -19.70 6.03
C VAL A 84 3.29 -18.35 6.52
N PHE A 85 3.47 -17.27 5.74
CA PHE A 85 2.92 -15.96 6.06
C PHE A 85 1.41 -16.02 6.27
N ILE A 86 0.65 -16.60 5.33
CA ILE A 86 -0.81 -16.72 5.44
C ILE A 86 -1.21 -17.54 6.66
N ILE A 87 -0.56 -18.69 6.89
CA ILE A 87 -0.86 -19.58 8.02
C ILE A 87 -0.64 -18.84 9.33
N VAL A 88 0.55 -18.26 9.54
CA VAL A 88 0.91 -17.58 10.79
C VAL A 88 0.03 -16.36 11.01
N PHE A 89 -0.12 -15.50 10.01
CA PHE A 89 -0.92 -14.29 10.14
C PHE A 89 -2.38 -14.62 10.43
N ALA A 90 -2.93 -15.65 9.79
CA ALA A 90 -4.28 -16.11 10.07
C ALA A 90 -4.44 -16.73 11.47
N LEU A 91 -3.46 -17.51 11.94
CA LEU A 91 -3.48 -18.08 13.29
C LEU A 91 -3.46 -16.99 14.36
N LEU A 92 -2.57 -15.99 14.22
CA LEU A 92 -2.51 -14.83 15.12
C LEU A 92 -3.81 -14.02 15.06
N SER A 93 -4.36 -13.83 13.86
CA SER A 93 -5.57 -13.02 13.64
C SER A 93 -6.88 -13.74 13.94
N LYS A 94 -6.90 -15.07 14.16
CA LYS A 94 -8.14 -15.82 14.46
C LYS A 94 -8.74 -15.52 15.84
N HIS A 95 -8.07 -14.71 16.66
CA HIS A 95 -8.61 -14.27 17.94
C HIS A 95 -9.91 -13.45 17.74
N LYS A 96 -10.80 -13.45 18.76
CA LYS A 96 -12.13 -12.77 18.78
C LYS A 96 -12.14 -11.30 18.33
N TYR A 97 -10.97 -10.70 18.16
CA TYR A 97 -10.77 -9.33 17.73
C TYR A 97 -11.34 -9.01 16.34
N TYR A 98 -11.30 -9.94 15.38
CA TYR A 98 -11.78 -9.73 14.00
C TYR A 98 -13.15 -10.36 13.69
N LEU A 99 -13.84 -10.86 14.73
CA LEU A 99 -15.18 -11.41 14.60
C LEU A 99 -16.21 -10.32 14.24
N ARG A 100 -17.13 -10.72 13.35
CA ARG A 100 -18.16 -9.93 12.68
C ARG A 100 -18.86 -8.96 13.63
N PRO A 101 -18.65 -7.65 13.47
CA PRO A 101 -19.49 -6.70 14.17
C PRO A 101 -20.66 -6.26 13.31
N LYS A 102 -21.87 -6.28 13.89
CA LYS A 102 -22.96 -5.43 13.39
C LYS A 102 -22.55 -3.99 13.65
N ILE A 103 -22.20 -3.25 12.61
CA ILE A 103 -21.85 -1.82 12.72
C ILE A 103 -23.09 -1.01 12.36
N THR A 104 -23.59 -0.24 13.32
CA THR A 104 -24.54 0.84 13.07
C THR A 104 -23.80 2.16 13.17
N LEU A 105 -23.74 2.92 12.08
CA LEU A 105 -23.08 4.22 12.04
C LEU A 105 -23.95 5.27 12.74
N SER A 106 -23.44 5.86 13.82
CA SER A 106 -24.10 7.00 14.45
C SER A 106 -23.80 8.29 13.69
N LYS A 107 -24.62 9.34 13.91
CA LYS A 107 -24.33 10.69 13.39
C LYS A 107 -22.99 11.22 13.91
N HIS A 108 -22.64 10.86 15.15
CA HIS A 108 -21.35 11.21 15.75
C HIS A 108 -20.19 10.59 14.96
N ASP A 109 -20.24 9.27 14.68
CA ASP A 109 -19.22 8.57 13.91
C ASP A 109 -18.97 9.23 12.55
N ILE A 110 -20.05 9.54 11.82
CA ILE A 110 -19.98 10.20 10.51
C ILE A 110 -19.31 11.58 10.60
N ARG A 111 -19.66 12.37 11.62
CA ARG A 111 -19.06 13.69 11.84
C ARG A 111 -17.56 13.56 12.16
N THR A 112 -17.18 12.59 12.98
CA THR A 112 -15.78 12.34 13.32
C THR A 112 -14.97 11.89 12.10
N LEU A 113 -15.50 11.00 11.26
CA LEU A 113 -14.82 10.58 10.02
C LEU A 113 -14.62 11.75 9.05
N THR A 114 -15.65 12.60 8.91
CA THR A 114 -15.57 13.80 8.06
C THR A 114 -14.54 14.80 8.60
N LEU A 115 -14.44 14.94 9.93
CA LEU A 115 -13.44 15.79 10.57
C LEU A 115 -12.02 15.24 10.33
N LEU A 116 -11.81 13.94 10.53
CA LEU A 116 -10.52 13.29 10.28
C LEU A 116 -10.09 13.43 8.80
N LEU A 117 -11.02 13.33 7.85
CA LEU A 117 -10.75 13.58 6.44
C LEU A 117 -10.30 15.03 6.20
N GLY A 118 -10.97 15.99 6.84
CA GLY A 118 -10.56 17.39 6.76
C GLY A 118 -9.15 17.62 7.31
N ILE A 119 -8.82 16.97 8.42
CA ILE A 119 -7.49 17.03 9.05
C ILE A 119 -6.43 16.38 8.16
N SER A 120 -6.70 15.20 7.60
CA SER A 120 -5.73 14.51 6.75
C SER A 120 -5.42 15.29 5.47
N ILE A 121 -6.45 15.92 4.88
CA ILE A 121 -6.29 16.83 3.74
C ILE A 121 -5.51 18.10 4.12
N LEU A 122 -5.75 18.66 5.31
CA LEU A 122 -4.95 19.76 5.83
C LEU A 122 -3.47 19.36 6.00
N CYS A 123 -3.20 18.18 6.56
CA CYS A 123 -1.85 17.64 6.66
C CYS A 123 -1.19 17.47 5.28
N LEU A 124 -1.93 17.02 4.26
CA LEU A 124 -1.42 16.94 2.89
C LEU A 124 -1.02 18.32 2.36
N PHE A 125 -1.82 19.36 2.60
CA PHE A 125 -1.43 20.74 2.24
C PHE A 125 -0.16 21.18 2.97
N ILE A 126 0.01 20.85 4.25
CA ILE A 126 1.22 21.20 5.01
C ILE A 126 2.44 20.50 4.42
N VAL A 127 2.36 19.19 4.18
CA VAL A 127 3.44 18.44 3.53
C VAL A 127 3.72 19.01 2.14
N VAL A 128 2.69 19.51 1.47
CA VAL A 128 2.83 20.14 0.17
C VAL A 128 3.55 21.47 0.21
N SER A 129 3.28 22.30 1.21
CA SER A 129 4.09 23.49 1.45
C SER A 129 5.55 23.15 1.72
N ILE A 130 5.83 22.03 2.42
CA ILE A 130 7.18 21.55 2.65
C ILE A 130 7.84 21.16 1.32
N PHE A 131 7.21 20.36 0.44
CA PHE A 131 7.96 20.02 -0.78
C PHE A 131 8.23 21.23 -1.67
N TYR A 132 7.31 22.20 -1.72
CA TYR A 132 7.58 23.46 -2.41
C TYR A 132 8.76 24.23 -1.81
N SER A 133 8.90 24.27 -0.47
CA SER A 133 10.05 24.96 0.16
C SER A 133 11.39 24.27 -0.13
N PHE A 134 11.37 22.98 -0.43
CA PHE A 134 12.53 22.20 -0.88
C PHE A 134 12.69 22.19 -2.42
N GLY A 135 11.86 22.92 -3.17
CA GLY A 135 11.97 23.05 -4.62
C GLY A 135 11.37 21.91 -5.44
N MET A 136 10.64 20.96 -4.82
CA MET A 136 9.91 19.96 -5.61
C MET A 136 8.77 20.61 -6.39
N ARG A 137 8.50 20.04 -7.56
CA ARG A 137 7.40 20.42 -8.45
C ARG A 137 6.35 19.32 -8.47
N ASN A 138 5.09 19.67 -8.73
CA ASN A 138 4.07 18.66 -9.04
C ASN A 138 4.48 17.93 -10.32
N ALA A 139 4.75 16.62 -10.28
CA ALA A 139 5.28 15.90 -11.43
C ALA A 139 4.35 15.93 -12.65
N LEU A 140 3.04 15.73 -12.46
CA LEU A 140 2.08 15.72 -13.58
C LEU A 140 1.80 17.13 -14.13
N ILE A 141 1.58 18.11 -13.25
CA ILE A 141 1.33 19.49 -13.69
C ILE A 141 2.61 20.05 -14.34
N GLY A 142 3.76 19.76 -13.74
CA GLY A 142 5.07 20.11 -14.28
C GLY A 142 5.27 19.55 -15.67
N SER A 143 5.01 18.26 -15.90
CA SER A 143 5.21 17.64 -17.22
C SER A 143 4.32 18.24 -18.28
N VAL A 144 3.09 18.62 -17.93
CA VAL A 144 2.16 19.26 -18.87
C VAL A 144 2.61 20.68 -19.21
N ILE A 145 3.08 21.46 -18.24
CA ILE A 145 3.46 22.87 -18.44
C ILE A 145 4.81 23.00 -19.16
N THR A 146 5.79 22.18 -18.78
CA THR A 146 7.17 22.26 -19.27
C THR A 146 7.42 21.39 -20.49
N HIS A 147 6.46 20.52 -20.84
CA HIS A 147 6.61 19.46 -21.85
C HIS A 147 7.77 18.48 -21.56
N GLU A 148 8.31 18.47 -20.35
CA GLU A 148 9.30 17.51 -19.87
C GLU A 148 8.64 16.15 -19.57
N ASN A 149 9.42 15.07 -19.65
CA ASN A 149 8.91 13.75 -19.27
C ASN A 149 8.66 13.72 -17.76
N ILE A 150 7.55 13.10 -17.32
CA ILE A 150 7.26 12.88 -15.89
C ILE A 150 8.45 12.24 -15.16
N VAL A 151 9.21 11.36 -15.83
CA VAL A 151 10.39 10.71 -15.25
C VAL A 151 11.48 11.71 -14.90
N GLU A 152 11.73 12.72 -15.74
CA GLU A 152 12.76 13.74 -15.51
C GLU A 152 12.41 14.60 -14.29
N ILE A 153 11.14 15.04 -14.19
CA ILE A 153 10.68 15.81 -13.03
C ILE A 153 10.73 14.97 -11.76
N ARG A 154 10.41 13.67 -11.84
CA ARG A 154 10.52 12.75 -10.69
C ARG A 154 11.96 12.60 -10.21
N LEU A 155 12.92 12.51 -11.14
CA LEU A 155 14.33 12.48 -10.81
C LEU A 155 14.75 13.80 -10.15
N ALA A 156 14.44 14.95 -10.76
CA ALA A 156 14.73 16.26 -10.17
C ALA A 156 14.15 16.43 -8.75
N ASN A 157 12.90 15.98 -8.54
CA ASN A 157 12.24 15.96 -7.25
C ASN A 157 12.91 15.01 -6.24
N ARG A 158 13.51 13.91 -6.69
CA ARG A 158 14.20 12.96 -5.80
C ARG A 158 15.48 13.56 -5.24
N TYR A 159 16.19 14.37 -6.03
CA TYR A 159 17.43 15.04 -5.62
C TYR A 159 17.21 16.39 -4.94
N SER A 160 15.97 16.81 -4.70
CA SER A 160 15.67 18.08 -4.05
C SER A 160 15.90 18.05 -2.51
N GLY A 161 16.58 17.03 -1.99
CA GLY A 161 16.99 16.93 -0.59
C GLY A 161 15.87 16.66 0.43
N ILE A 162 14.69 16.22 0.00
CA ILE A 162 13.59 15.94 0.93
C ILE A 162 13.84 14.64 1.70
N PRO A 163 13.74 14.65 3.04
CA PRO A 163 13.84 13.43 3.82
C PRO A 163 12.77 12.41 3.42
N THR A 164 13.18 11.16 3.21
CA THR A 164 12.33 10.04 2.79
C THR A 164 11.15 9.79 3.75
N VAL A 165 11.31 10.14 5.03
CA VAL A 165 10.23 10.11 6.03
C VAL A 165 9.05 11.02 5.68
N ILE A 166 9.31 12.20 5.09
CA ILE A 166 8.25 13.15 4.71
C ILE A 166 7.49 12.61 3.50
N ILE A 167 8.19 12.02 2.53
CA ILE A 167 7.58 11.34 1.38
C ILE A 167 6.73 10.15 1.85
N SER A 168 7.24 9.37 2.80
CA SER A 168 6.50 8.24 3.39
C SER A 168 5.25 8.71 4.14
N TYR A 169 5.35 9.82 4.87
CA TYR A 169 4.20 10.43 5.54
C TYR A 169 3.16 10.95 4.54
N PHE A 170 3.59 11.55 3.44
CA PHE A 170 2.72 11.98 2.35
C PHE A 170 1.92 10.80 1.76
N ILE A 171 2.60 9.68 1.46
CA ILE A 171 1.96 8.47 0.94
C ILE A 171 0.98 7.90 1.97
N PHE A 172 1.36 7.82 3.24
CA PHE A 172 0.45 7.41 4.32
C PHE A 172 -0.81 8.29 4.37
N LEU A 173 -0.66 9.62 4.31
CA LEU A 173 -1.79 10.55 4.32
C LEU A 173 -2.70 10.40 3.10
N LEU A 174 -2.16 10.08 1.93
CA LEU A 174 -2.95 9.81 0.73
C LEU A 174 -3.85 8.58 0.94
N HIS A 175 -3.28 7.45 1.35
CA HIS A 175 -4.05 6.22 1.65
C HIS A 175 -5.08 6.46 2.75
N PHE A 176 -4.67 7.10 3.85
CA PHE A 176 -5.58 7.43 4.95
C PHE A 176 -6.75 8.32 4.50
N SER A 177 -6.46 9.36 3.71
CA SER A 177 -7.48 10.26 3.17
C SER A 177 -8.40 9.56 2.17
N ALA A 178 -7.88 8.67 1.34
CA ALA A 178 -8.64 7.85 0.38
C ALA A 178 -9.66 6.97 1.11
N ILE A 179 -9.22 6.26 2.15
CA ILE A 179 -10.07 5.40 2.98
C ILE A 179 -11.16 6.24 3.67
N LEU A 180 -10.81 7.37 4.28
CA LEU A 180 -11.75 8.27 4.96
C LEU A 180 -12.73 8.94 4.00
N PHE A 181 -12.29 9.30 2.80
CA PHE A 181 -13.14 9.85 1.74
C PHE A 181 -14.16 8.81 1.28
N GLY A 182 -13.72 7.58 0.96
CA GLY A 182 -14.63 6.48 0.62
C GLY A 182 -15.66 6.22 1.73
N ALA A 183 -15.22 6.27 2.99
CA ALA A 183 -16.08 6.10 4.16
C ALA A 183 -17.14 7.20 4.32
N SER A 184 -16.78 8.45 4.01
CA SER A 184 -17.60 9.64 4.29
C SER A 184 -18.37 10.16 3.07
N ILE A 185 -18.11 9.66 1.86
CA ILE A 185 -18.65 10.24 0.61
C ILE A 185 -20.18 10.36 0.56
N ARG A 186 -20.94 9.54 1.29
CA ARG A 186 -22.41 9.63 1.33
C ARG A 186 -22.92 10.79 2.18
N SER A 187 -22.22 11.13 3.26
CA SER A 187 -22.62 12.20 4.19
C SER A 187 -22.18 13.59 3.73
N LEU A 188 -21.24 13.66 2.80
CA LEU A 188 -20.75 14.92 2.25
C LEU A 188 -21.77 15.59 1.31
N SER A 189 -21.77 16.93 1.28
CA SER A 189 -22.49 17.70 0.25
C SER A 189 -21.81 17.54 -1.12
N LYS A 190 -22.53 17.82 -2.22
CA LYS A 190 -21.97 17.71 -3.58
C LYS A 190 -20.66 18.51 -3.74
N VAL A 191 -20.64 19.74 -3.22
CA VAL A 191 -19.46 20.62 -3.24
C VAL A 191 -18.29 20.00 -2.48
N LYS A 192 -18.52 19.46 -1.27
CA LYS A 192 -17.46 18.79 -0.50
C LYS A 192 -16.93 17.54 -1.19
N LYS A 193 -17.81 16.75 -1.82
CA LYS A 193 -17.37 15.56 -2.60
C LYS A 193 -16.45 15.96 -3.73
N PHE A 194 -16.83 16.97 -4.49
CA PHE A 194 -16.02 17.51 -5.58
C PHE A 194 -14.69 18.01 -5.04
N PHE A 195 -14.70 18.86 -4.02
CA PHE A 195 -13.48 19.39 -3.41
C PHE A 195 -12.51 18.30 -2.95
N TYR A 196 -12.94 17.34 -2.14
CA TYR A 196 -12.05 16.29 -1.63
C TYR A 196 -11.55 15.35 -2.72
N PHE A 197 -12.40 15.04 -3.72
CA PHE A 197 -11.98 14.21 -4.85
C PHE A 197 -10.87 14.91 -5.65
N PHE A 198 -11.05 16.18 -6.01
CA PHE A 198 -10.04 16.95 -6.74
C PHE A 198 -8.79 17.24 -5.91
N ALA A 199 -8.93 17.43 -4.59
CA ALA A 199 -7.78 17.52 -3.70
C ALA A 199 -6.95 16.23 -3.72
N LEU A 200 -7.58 15.05 -3.64
CA LEU A 200 -6.88 13.77 -3.76
C LEU A 200 -6.22 13.59 -5.13
N LEU A 201 -6.90 13.95 -6.22
CA LEU A 201 -6.31 13.96 -7.57
C LEU A 201 -5.07 14.84 -7.64
N PHE A 202 -5.14 16.04 -7.07
CA PHE A 202 -4.03 17.00 -7.03
C PHE A 202 -2.85 16.46 -6.22
N PHE A 203 -3.09 15.86 -5.05
CA PHE A 203 -2.00 15.34 -4.23
C PHE A 203 -1.38 14.08 -4.82
N MET A 204 -2.15 13.11 -5.32
CA MET A 204 -1.52 11.91 -5.89
C MET A 204 -0.68 12.19 -7.15
N SER A 205 -0.91 13.32 -7.82
CA SER A 205 -0.16 13.72 -9.01
C SER A 205 1.25 14.26 -8.73
N TRP A 206 1.57 14.51 -7.47
CA TRP A 206 2.86 15.07 -7.06
C TRP A 206 4.05 14.17 -7.32
N LEU A 207 3.96 12.89 -6.93
CA LEU A 207 5.07 11.95 -7.05
C LEU A 207 5.20 11.39 -8.48
N GLY A 208 4.21 11.64 -9.35
CA GLY A 208 4.18 11.10 -10.71
C GLY A 208 4.16 9.57 -10.76
N ASP A 209 3.76 8.90 -9.67
CA ASP A 209 3.69 7.45 -9.61
C ASP A 209 2.34 6.97 -10.13
N LYS A 210 2.35 6.25 -11.26
CA LYS A 210 1.15 5.65 -11.87
C LYS A 210 0.46 4.63 -10.97
N ALA A 211 1.20 3.88 -10.14
CA ALA A 211 0.62 2.85 -9.30
C ALA A 211 -0.24 3.47 -8.19
N LEU A 212 0.16 4.65 -7.69
CA LEU A 212 -0.54 5.39 -6.67
C LEU A 212 -1.98 5.75 -7.08
N TYR A 213 -2.20 6.10 -8.34
CA TYR A 213 -3.55 6.35 -8.87
C TYR A 213 -4.44 5.12 -8.72
N LEU A 214 -3.94 3.96 -9.14
CA LEU A 214 -4.68 2.71 -9.09
C LEU A 214 -5.02 2.34 -7.65
N TYR A 215 -4.04 2.40 -6.73
CA TYR A 215 -4.27 2.06 -5.32
C TYR A 215 -5.27 3.01 -4.65
N ILE A 216 -5.09 4.33 -4.81
CA ILE A 216 -5.95 5.33 -4.17
C ILE A 216 -7.40 5.21 -4.65
N PHE A 217 -7.64 5.01 -5.95
CA PHE A 217 -9.00 4.82 -6.42
C PHE A 217 -9.61 3.50 -5.96
N VAL A 218 -8.84 2.41 -5.96
CA VAL A 218 -9.27 1.11 -5.44
C VAL A 218 -9.64 1.23 -3.96
N GLU A 219 -8.89 1.98 -3.16
CA GLU A 219 -9.17 2.19 -1.74
C GLU A 219 -10.42 3.03 -1.49
N ILE A 220 -10.56 4.17 -2.18
CA ILE A 220 -11.79 4.97 -2.15
C ILE A 220 -12.98 4.07 -2.45
N PHE A 221 -12.84 3.23 -3.46
CA PHE A 221 -13.88 2.34 -3.93
C PHE A 221 -14.23 1.24 -2.91
N ILE A 222 -13.25 0.48 -2.43
CA ILE A 222 -13.48 -0.63 -1.49
C ILE A 222 -14.03 -0.08 -0.17
N SER A 223 -13.46 1.03 0.32
CA SER A 223 -13.98 1.72 1.51
C SER A 223 -15.43 2.17 1.27
N HIS A 224 -15.74 2.80 0.13
CA HIS A 224 -17.10 3.23 -0.17
C HIS A 224 -18.11 2.08 -0.15
N ILE A 225 -17.80 0.96 -0.81
CA ILE A 225 -18.67 -0.23 -0.79
C ILE A 225 -18.84 -0.77 0.61
N TYR A 226 -17.75 -0.88 1.37
CA TYR A 226 -17.80 -1.35 2.75
C TYR A 226 -18.77 -0.49 3.57
N PHE A 227 -18.63 0.83 3.51
CA PHE A 227 -19.46 1.77 4.27
C PHE A 227 -20.92 1.82 3.78
N ILE A 228 -21.19 1.64 2.48
CA ILE A 228 -22.56 1.42 1.98
C ILE A 228 -23.16 0.16 2.60
N SER A 229 -22.40 -0.92 2.59
CA SER A 229 -22.88 -2.22 3.02
C SER A 229 -23.26 -2.23 4.50
N ILE A 230 -22.49 -1.55 5.36
CA ILE A 230 -22.78 -1.48 6.80
C ILE A 230 -23.85 -0.43 7.15
N SER A 231 -24.01 0.63 6.34
CA SER A 231 -24.99 1.70 6.60
C SER A 231 -26.45 1.34 6.24
N THR A 232 -26.68 0.27 5.48
CA THR A 232 -28.02 -0.14 5.07
C THR A 232 -28.65 -1.12 6.05
N ILE A 233 -29.71 -0.66 6.73
CA ILE A 233 -30.43 -1.40 7.79
C ILE A 233 -31.17 -2.64 7.25
N ASN A 234 -31.66 -2.60 6.00
CA ASN A 234 -32.38 -3.72 5.38
C ASN A 234 -31.55 -4.42 4.29
N GLU A 235 -31.36 -5.74 4.41
CA GLU A 235 -30.57 -6.57 3.47
C GLU A 235 -31.08 -6.48 2.02
N HIS A 236 -32.39 -6.45 1.79
CA HIS A 236 -32.95 -6.28 0.44
C HIS A 236 -32.68 -4.90 -0.19
N LYS A 237 -32.75 -3.81 0.60
CA LYS A 237 -32.38 -2.46 0.13
C LYS A 237 -30.86 -2.35 -0.06
N ALA A 238 -30.06 -3.07 0.74
CA ALA A 238 -28.62 -3.15 0.57
C ALA A 238 -28.25 -3.76 -0.79
N SER A 239 -28.87 -4.89 -1.19
CA SER A 239 -28.63 -5.55 -2.48
C SER A 239 -28.93 -4.66 -3.70
N ARG A 240 -30.07 -3.95 -3.68
CA ARG A 240 -30.44 -3.01 -4.77
C ARG A 240 -29.54 -1.76 -4.80
N THR A 241 -29.07 -1.31 -3.64
CA THR A 241 -28.13 -0.17 -3.54
C THR A 241 -26.72 -0.60 -3.97
N LEU A 242 -26.33 -1.84 -3.66
CA LEU A 242 -25.09 -2.47 -4.12
C LEU A 242 -25.09 -2.58 -5.64
N SER A 243 -26.16 -3.06 -6.29
CA SER A 243 -26.18 -3.17 -7.76
C SER A 243 -26.07 -1.81 -8.48
N LYS A 244 -26.75 -0.76 -7.99
CA LYS A 244 -26.57 0.61 -8.52
C LYS A 244 -25.17 1.18 -8.23
N SER A 245 -24.53 0.74 -7.15
CA SER A 245 -23.15 1.09 -6.83
C SER A 245 -22.15 0.29 -7.67
N SER A 246 -22.50 -0.91 -8.15
CA SER A 246 -21.72 -1.72 -9.09
C SER A 246 -21.60 -1.08 -10.48
N ILE A 247 -22.56 -0.26 -10.91
CA ILE A 247 -22.40 0.53 -12.15
C ILE A 247 -21.39 1.67 -11.92
N LYS A 248 -21.47 2.35 -10.77
CA LYS A 248 -20.49 3.38 -10.39
C LYS A 248 -19.07 2.79 -10.19
N LEU A 249 -18.99 1.54 -9.75
CA LEU A 249 -17.77 0.74 -9.64
C LEU A 249 -17.10 0.56 -11.00
N ILE A 250 -17.86 0.16 -12.02
CA ILE A 250 -17.33 0.00 -13.38
C ILE A 250 -16.80 1.34 -13.88
N ILE A 251 -17.54 2.43 -13.66
CA ILE A 251 -17.11 3.78 -14.07
C ILE A 251 -15.82 4.22 -13.35
N ILE A 252 -15.73 4.05 -12.03
CA ILE A 252 -14.52 4.41 -11.25
C ILE A 252 -13.34 3.52 -11.65
N SER A 253 -13.56 2.23 -11.88
CA SER A 253 -12.51 1.29 -12.30
C SER A 253 -11.98 1.64 -13.69
N ILE A 254 -12.88 1.95 -14.65
CA ILE A 254 -12.51 2.45 -15.97
C ILE A 254 -11.73 3.75 -15.84
N PHE A 255 -12.22 4.70 -15.03
CA PHE A 255 -11.51 5.97 -14.81
C PHE A 255 -10.11 5.76 -14.22
N SER A 256 -9.95 4.81 -13.31
CA SER A 256 -8.66 4.46 -12.70
C SER A 256 -7.70 3.86 -13.71
N ILE A 257 -8.19 2.94 -14.55
CA ILE A 257 -7.42 2.32 -15.63
C ILE A 257 -7.02 3.37 -16.65
N VAL A 258 -7.94 4.25 -17.05
CA VAL A 258 -7.66 5.35 -17.98
C VAL A 258 -6.62 6.31 -17.39
N ALA A 259 -6.76 6.71 -16.13
CA ALA A 259 -5.77 7.57 -15.46
C ALA A 259 -4.38 6.90 -15.40
N PHE A 260 -4.33 5.62 -15.04
CA PHE A 260 -3.11 4.83 -15.07
C PHE A 260 -2.48 4.80 -16.48
N LEU A 261 -3.28 4.52 -17.51
CA LEU A 261 -2.81 4.44 -18.90
C LEU A 261 -2.31 5.80 -19.41
N ILE A 262 -2.98 6.90 -19.05
CA ILE A 262 -2.52 8.25 -19.40
C ILE A 262 -1.16 8.53 -18.77
N VAL A 263 -0.99 8.28 -17.47
CA VAL A 263 0.31 8.50 -16.81
C VAL A 263 1.39 7.59 -17.37
N ALA A 264 1.06 6.32 -17.68
CA ALA A 264 1.99 5.39 -18.29
C ALA A 264 2.40 5.83 -19.71
N GLN A 265 1.44 6.33 -20.51
CA GLN A 265 1.72 6.88 -21.84
C GLN A 265 2.61 8.12 -21.76
N LEU A 266 2.35 9.02 -20.81
CA LEU A 266 3.18 10.22 -20.60
C LEU A 266 4.60 9.90 -20.13
N GLN A 267 4.82 8.73 -19.51
CA GLN A 267 6.14 8.29 -19.07
C GLN A 267 6.94 7.59 -20.17
N ILE A 268 6.29 6.74 -20.98
CA ILE A 268 6.98 5.77 -21.85
C ILE A 268 6.70 6.01 -23.34
N GLY A 269 5.57 6.62 -23.68
CA GLY A 269 5.22 6.92 -25.07
C GLY A 269 4.97 5.67 -25.91
N PHE A 270 4.08 4.76 -25.49
CA PHE A 270 3.80 3.53 -26.23
C PHE A 270 3.29 3.85 -27.65
N THR A 271 3.86 3.16 -28.65
CA THR A 271 3.45 3.31 -30.06
C THR A 271 2.52 2.18 -30.53
N ASN A 272 2.47 1.04 -29.83
CA ASN A 272 1.61 -0.09 -30.18
C ASN A 272 1.13 -0.90 -28.95
N THR A 273 0.14 -1.77 -29.16
CA THR A 273 -0.47 -2.61 -28.11
C THR A 273 0.49 -3.67 -27.57
N HIS A 274 1.40 -4.17 -28.39
CA HIS A 274 2.42 -5.15 -27.97
C HIS A 274 3.35 -4.57 -26.91
N GLN A 275 3.82 -3.33 -27.09
CA GLN A 275 4.62 -2.63 -26.10
C GLN A 275 3.86 -2.42 -24.79
N LEU A 276 2.55 -2.12 -24.85
CA LEU A 276 1.71 -2.00 -23.65
C LEU A 276 1.59 -3.34 -22.90
N VAL A 277 1.35 -4.45 -23.61
CA VAL A 277 1.24 -5.78 -23.00
C VAL A 277 2.59 -6.21 -22.41
N GLY A 278 3.68 -6.08 -23.19
CA GLY A 278 5.03 -6.37 -22.72
C GLY A 278 5.39 -5.54 -21.49
N TYR A 279 4.97 -4.27 -21.47
CA TYR A 279 5.14 -3.41 -20.31
C TYR A 279 4.36 -3.87 -19.08
N LEU A 280 3.06 -4.20 -19.23
CA LEU A 280 2.23 -4.67 -18.13
C LEU A 280 2.73 -6.00 -17.58
N MET A 281 3.16 -6.92 -18.43
CA MET A 281 3.76 -8.20 -18.02
C MET A 281 5.10 -7.99 -17.33
N GLY A 282 6.00 -7.23 -17.97
CA GLY A 282 7.37 -7.02 -17.50
C GLY A 282 7.47 -6.17 -16.24
N ARG A 283 6.71 -5.08 -16.10
CA ARG A 283 6.75 -4.18 -14.92
C ARG A 283 5.62 -4.43 -13.93
N GLY A 284 4.45 -4.86 -14.40
CA GLY A 284 3.27 -5.05 -13.57
C GLY A 284 3.21 -6.39 -12.86
N VAL A 285 3.64 -7.49 -13.52
CA VAL A 285 3.59 -8.84 -12.93
C VAL A 285 4.98 -9.32 -12.56
N LEU A 286 5.87 -9.48 -13.54
CA LEU A 286 7.22 -10.03 -13.34
C LEU A 286 8.10 -9.10 -12.52
N GLY A 287 8.09 -7.80 -12.85
CA GLY A 287 8.90 -6.77 -12.21
C GLY A 287 8.57 -6.54 -10.73
N GLN A 288 7.41 -6.96 -10.24
CA GLN A 288 7.04 -6.82 -8.82
C GLN A 288 7.79 -7.78 -7.91
N ILE A 289 8.28 -8.89 -8.45
CA ILE A 289 9.03 -9.91 -7.72
C ILE A 289 10.41 -10.19 -8.34
N ALA A 290 10.81 -9.47 -9.38
CA ALA A 290 12.08 -9.72 -10.08
C ALA A 290 13.29 -9.62 -9.14
N GLY A 291 13.26 -8.69 -8.18
CA GLY A 291 14.37 -8.50 -7.25
C GLY A 291 14.70 -9.74 -6.41
N VAL A 292 13.72 -10.56 -6.04
CA VAL A 292 14.03 -11.78 -5.26
C VAL A 292 14.76 -12.82 -6.12
N TYR A 293 14.42 -12.92 -7.41
CA TYR A 293 15.09 -13.85 -8.32
C TYR A 293 16.51 -13.41 -8.65
N GLU A 294 16.70 -12.11 -8.90
CA GLU A 294 18.05 -11.55 -9.09
C GLU A 294 18.89 -11.75 -7.85
N GLU A 295 18.35 -11.45 -6.66
CA GLU A 295 19.08 -11.58 -5.41
C GLU A 295 19.53 -13.01 -5.13
N PHE A 296 18.66 -14.01 -5.33
CA PHE A 296 19.05 -15.41 -5.17
C PHE A 296 20.09 -15.87 -6.21
N GLY A 297 20.16 -15.21 -7.37
CA GLY A 297 21.14 -15.51 -8.42
C GLY A 297 22.48 -14.82 -8.20
N LEU A 298 22.43 -13.58 -7.72
CA LEU A 298 23.58 -12.72 -7.44
C LEU A 298 24.25 -13.10 -6.11
N GLY A 299 23.45 -13.34 -5.07
CA GLY A 299 23.90 -13.66 -3.73
C GLY A 299 24.58 -12.49 -3.02
N LEU A 300 23.95 -11.31 -3.00
CA LEU A 300 24.45 -10.23 -2.15
C LEU A 300 24.38 -10.69 -0.70
N HIS A 301 25.39 -10.35 0.09
CA HIS A 301 25.38 -10.69 1.51
C HIS A 301 26.01 -9.58 2.34
N ASP A 302 25.17 -8.81 3.02
CA ASP A 302 25.60 -7.75 3.93
C ASP A 302 24.65 -7.62 5.12
N ILE A 303 25.19 -7.88 6.32
CA ILE A 303 24.48 -7.69 7.59
C ILE A 303 24.18 -6.20 7.84
N GLY A 304 24.96 -5.29 7.24
CA GLY A 304 24.74 -3.85 7.26
C GLY A 304 23.33 -3.44 6.82
N TYR A 305 22.71 -4.21 5.92
CA TYR A 305 21.31 -3.98 5.53
C TYR A 305 20.35 -4.07 6.73
N ALA A 306 20.62 -4.91 7.73
CA ALA A 306 19.81 -4.98 8.96
C ALA A 306 19.89 -3.70 9.80
N LEU A 307 21.03 -2.99 9.77
CA LEU A 307 21.19 -1.73 10.50
C LEU A 307 20.28 -0.66 9.89
N THR A 308 20.13 -0.65 8.57
CA THR A 308 19.20 0.30 7.88
C THR A 308 17.75 0.09 8.31
N ASN A 309 17.44 -1.10 8.81
CA ASN A 309 16.12 -1.51 9.24
C ASN A 309 15.82 -1.17 10.70
N LEU A 310 16.80 -0.68 11.45
CA LEU A 310 16.55 -0.11 12.77
C LEU A 310 15.84 1.25 12.62
N PRO A 311 14.71 1.47 13.32
CA PRO A 311 14.03 2.76 13.31
C PRO A 311 14.98 3.87 13.75
N PHE A 312 14.93 5.00 13.04
CA PHE A 312 15.73 6.22 13.31
C PHE A 312 17.25 6.10 13.14
N LEU A 313 17.80 4.91 12.90
CA LEU A 313 19.27 4.76 12.77
C LEU A 313 19.80 5.49 11.54
N SER A 314 19.00 5.61 10.48
CA SER A 314 19.31 6.39 9.28
C SER A 314 19.52 7.89 9.52
N PHE A 315 19.15 8.42 10.70
CA PHE A 315 19.49 9.80 11.07
C PHE A 315 20.91 9.94 11.62
N LEU A 316 21.49 8.84 12.08
CA LEU A 316 22.80 8.81 12.75
C LEU A 316 23.91 8.34 11.82
N PHE A 317 23.58 7.52 10.83
CA PHE A 317 24.55 6.90 9.94
C PHE A 317 24.02 6.83 8.50
N ASN A 318 24.92 7.05 7.55
CA ASN A 318 24.66 6.78 6.13
C ASN A 318 24.84 5.28 5.90
N HIS A 319 23.85 4.66 5.27
CA HIS A 319 23.87 3.24 4.93
C HIS A 319 23.30 3.03 3.53
N ASP A 320 23.79 2.00 2.85
CA ASP A 320 23.28 1.59 1.56
C ASP A 320 21.98 0.80 1.71
N TYR A 321 21.05 1.02 0.78
CA TYR A 321 19.75 0.36 0.79
C TYR A 321 19.80 -0.86 -0.12
N PHE A 322 19.41 -2.03 0.41
CA PHE A 322 19.40 -3.30 -0.33
C PHE A 322 18.83 -3.18 -1.75
N ASN A 323 17.62 -2.64 -1.92
CA ASN A 323 17.02 -2.56 -3.25
C ASN A 323 17.74 -1.63 -4.24
N LYS A 324 18.53 -0.67 -3.74
CA LYS A 324 19.36 0.18 -4.60
C LYS A 324 20.62 -0.56 -4.99
N ASP A 325 21.27 -1.23 -4.05
CA ASP A 325 22.46 -2.03 -4.32
C ASP A 325 22.15 -3.17 -5.28
N LEU A 326 21.02 -3.84 -5.08
CA LEU A 326 20.52 -4.85 -6.00
C LEU A 326 20.30 -4.27 -7.40
N MET A 327 19.68 -3.08 -7.50
CA MET A 327 19.48 -2.40 -8.78
C MET A 327 20.82 -1.99 -9.44
N MET A 328 21.80 -1.53 -8.65
CA MET A 328 23.14 -1.20 -9.16
C MET A 328 23.87 -2.43 -9.67
N ALA A 329 23.86 -3.52 -8.91
CA ALA A 329 24.57 -4.75 -9.27
C ALA A 329 23.97 -5.43 -10.51
N THR A 330 22.67 -5.23 -10.76
CA THR A 330 21.95 -5.79 -11.91
C THR A 330 21.96 -4.87 -13.13
N TRP A 331 21.63 -3.59 -12.97
CA TRP A 331 21.43 -2.65 -14.08
C TRP A 331 22.46 -1.51 -14.15
N GLY A 332 23.31 -1.36 -13.14
CA GLY A 332 24.15 -0.18 -12.93
C GLY A 332 25.54 -0.19 -13.58
N VAL A 333 25.81 -1.07 -14.55
CA VAL A 333 27.10 -1.10 -15.26
C VAL A 333 27.29 0.19 -16.05
N GLY A 334 27.88 1.21 -15.41
CA GLY A 334 28.16 2.53 -15.98
C GLY A 334 27.66 3.75 -15.18
N LEU A 335 26.96 3.57 -14.05
CA LEU A 335 26.50 4.68 -13.19
C LEU A 335 27.48 4.95 -12.04
N ALA A 336 27.70 6.23 -11.72
CA ALA A 336 28.73 6.66 -10.78
C ALA A 336 28.35 6.52 -9.29
N SER A 337 27.06 6.37 -8.96
CA SER A 337 26.60 6.29 -7.56
C SER A 337 25.26 5.55 -7.39
N SER A 338 24.99 5.06 -6.17
CA SER A 338 23.71 4.44 -5.76
C SER A 338 22.54 5.41 -5.65
N GLU A 339 22.83 6.71 -5.72
CA GLU A 339 21.83 7.77 -5.73
C GLU A 339 21.18 7.92 -7.11
N ASP A 340 21.89 7.50 -8.16
CA ASP A 340 21.50 7.60 -9.58
C ASP A 340 20.68 6.44 -10.11
N THR A 341 20.41 5.46 -9.26
CA THR A 341 19.69 4.24 -9.64
C THR A 341 18.27 4.19 -9.07
N GLY A 342 17.39 3.52 -9.82
CA GLY A 342 16.05 3.18 -9.37
C GLY A 342 16.06 2.23 -8.17
N VAL A 343 14.88 1.79 -7.75
CA VAL A 343 14.73 0.77 -6.71
C VAL A 343 14.18 -0.48 -7.39
N MET A 344 14.77 -1.64 -7.12
CA MET A 344 14.27 -2.90 -7.65
C MET A 344 13.19 -3.44 -6.72
N ASN A 345 11.98 -3.68 -7.23
CA ASN A 345 10.96 -4.31 -6.40
C ASN A 345 11.35 -5.78 -6.17
N SER A 346 11.41 -6.15 -4.90
CA SER A 346 11.71 -7.50 -4.45
C SER A 346 10.56 -8.02 -3.59
N MET A 347 10.53 -9.33 -3.34
CA MET A 347 9.73 -9.88 -2.25
C MET A 347 10.56 -9.81 -0.97
N PHE A 348 9.92 -9.66 0.20
CA PHE A 348 10.63 -9.55 1.48
C PHE A 348 11.65 -10.66 1.77
N ILE A 349 11.57 -11.83 1.11
CA ILE A 349 12.57 -12.89 1.27
C ILE A 349 13.91 -12.59 0.59
N GLY A 350 13.97 -11.67 -0.38
CA GLY A 350 15.20 -11.26 -1.06
C GLY A 350 16.13 -10.51 -0.11
N GLU A 351 15.67 -9.43 0.50
CA GLU A 351 16.48 -8.70 1.51
C GLU A 351 16.78 -9.58 2.74
N ALA A 352 15.85 -10.47 3.12
CA ALA A 352 16.11 -11.46 4.17
C ALA A 352 17.27 -12.40 3.81
N PHE A 353 17.37 -12.82 2.55
CA PHE A 353 18.51 -13.60 2.07
C PHE A 353 19.81 -12.79 2.14
N ALA A 354 19.78 -11.54 1.70
CA ALA A 354 20.94 -10.66 1.75
C ALA A 354 21.46 -10.40 3.17
N ILE A 355 20.57 -10.30 4.16
CA ILE A 355 20.95 -10.07 5.56
C ILE A 355 21.45 -11.34 6.26
N GLY A 356 20.72 -12.45 6.11
CA GLY A 356 20.88 -13.62 6.99
C GLY A 356 20.83 -14.97 6.28
N GLY A 357 20.94 -14.96 4.95
CA GLY A 357 20.92 -16.16 4.12
C GLY A 357 19.65 -16.97 4.25
N TYR A 358 19.75 -18.27 3.96
CA TYR A 358 18.60 -19.19 3.98
C TYR A 358 17.92 -19.28 5.35
N GLY A 359 18.65 -19.13 6.46
CA GLY A 359 18.07 -19.13 7.80
C GLY A 359 17.04 -18.02 7.98
N LEU A 360 17.38 -16.80 7.53
CA LEU A 360 16.47 -15.67 7.62
C LEU A 360 15.38 -15.72 6.53
N VAL A 361 15.64 -16.30 5.35
CA VAL A 361 14.59 -16.60 4.36
C VAL A 361 13.48 -17.44 4.98
N LEU A 362 13.84 -18.52 5.69
CA LEU A 362 12.85 -19.43 6.30
C LEU A 362 12.05 -18.79 7.43
N MET A 363 12.66 -17.87 8.18
CA MET A 363 12.04 -17.18 9.33
C MET A 363 11.29 -15.90 8.95
N SER A 364 11.71 -15.22 7.88
CA SER A 364 11.14 -13.95 7.42
C SER A 364 9.61 -13.94 7.27
N PRO A 365 8.92 -14.96 6.71
CA PRO A 365 7.46 -14.92 6.62
C PRO A 365 6.77 -14.90 7.99
N ILE A 366 7.38 -15.50 9.02
CA ILE A 366 6.89 -15.47 10.40
C ILE A 366 7.05 -14.07 10.96
N ILE A 367 8.23 -13.45 10.78
CA ILE A 367 8.53 -12.09 11.24
C ILE A 367 7.57 -11.08 10.61
N VAL A 368 7.36 -11.17 9.29
CA VAL A 368 6.43 -10.32 8.54
C VAL A 368 5.00 -10.48 9.05
N ALA A 369 4.53 -11.72 9.26
CA ALA A 369 3.19 -11.99 9.79
C ALA A 369 2.99 -11.44 11.22
N VAL A 370 3.97 -11.64 12.10
CA VAL A 370 3.95 -11.11 13.47
C VAL A 370 3.95 -9.59 13.46
N SER A 371 4.80 -8.98 12.65
CA SER A 371 4.86 -7.53 12.46
C SER A 371 3.52 -6.96 12.01
N LEU A 372 2.93 -7.52 10.96
CA LEU A 372 1.63 -7.08 10.44
C LEU A 372 0.50 -7.20 11.47
N PHE A 373 0.48 -8.29 12.27
CA PHE A 373 -0.51 -8.48 13.33
C PHE A 373 -0.38 -7.42 14.44
N TRP A 374 0.86 -7.14 14.87
CA TRP A 374 1.13 -6.13 15.89
C TRP A 374 0.82 -4.72 15.38
N SER A 375 1.14 -4.39 14.13
CA SER A 375 0.77 -3.10 13.51
C SER A 375 -0.73 -2.86 13.58
N HIS A 376 -1.55 -3.85 13.16
CA HIS A 376 -3.00 -3.77 13.30
C HIS A 376 -3.45 -3.55 14.75
N SER A 377 -2.87 -4.29 15.68
CA SER A 377 -3.27 -4.26 17.09
C SER A 377 -2.93 -2.91 17.75
N LEU A 378 -1.72 -2.41 17.49
CA LEU A 378 -1.21 -1.15 18.02
C LEU A 378 -1.94 0.05 17.42
N LEU A 379 -2.09 0.13 16.10
CA LEU A 379 -2.80 1.24 15.45
C LEU A 379 -4.25 1.31 15.96
N TYR A 380 -4.95 0.18 16.02
CA TYR A 380 -6.31 0.18 16.55
C TYR A 380 -6.34 0.64 18.00
N TRP A 381 -5.42 0.17 18.85
CA TRP A 381 -5.41 0.53 20.26
C TRP A 381 -5.23 2.04 20.45
N ILE A 382 -4.28 2.63 19.71
CA ILE A 382 -4.03 4.07 19.72
C ILE A 382 -5.25 4.82 19.18
N MET A 383 -5.72 4.50 17.98
CA MET A 383 -6.87 5.19 17.40
C MET A 383 -8.10 5.08 18.29
N ARG A 384 -8.36 3.93 18.90
CA ARG A 384 -9.49 3.73 19.82
C ARG A 384 -9.37 4.56 21.10
N LYS A 385 -8.14 4.76 21.60
CA LYS A 385 -7.87 5.57 22.79
C LYS A 385 -8.09 7.06 22.52
N PHE A 386 -7.70 7.55 21.35
CA PHE A 386 -7.73 8.99 21.05
C PHE A 386 -8.97 9.45 20.28
N ILE A 387 -9.57 8.59 19.46
CA ILE A 387 -10.71 8.90 18.60
C ILE A 387 -11.97 8.19 19.12
N ASN A 388 -13.00 8.97 19.47
CA ASN A 388 -14.25 8.44 20.00
C ASN A 388 -15.22 7.99 18.88
N ILE A 389 -14.89 6.91 18.18
CA ILE A 389 -15.73 6.29 17.15
C ILE A 389 -16.07 4.86 17.56
N ASN A 390 -17.22 4.33 17.11
CA ASN A 390 -17.61 2.94 17.32
C ASN A 390 -16.42 1.97 17.17
N ARG A 391 -16.23 1.10 18.18
CA ARG A 391 -15.10 0.16 18.28
C ARG A 391 -14.88 -0.66 17.00
N ASN A 392 -15.97 -1.10 16.40
CA ASN A 392 -15.94 -1.99 15.25
C ASN A 392 -15.67 -1.25 13.94
N LEU A 393 -16.18 -0.04 13.84
CA LEU A 393 -15.81 0.89 12.77
C LEU A 393 -14.31 1.18 12.83
N MET A 394 -13.76 1.45 14.01
CA MET A 394 -12.34 1.70 14.18
C MET A 394 -11.48 0.52 13.71
N LYS A 395 -11.82 -0.71 14.12
CA LYS A 395 -11.15 -1.93 13.63
C LYS A 395 -11.12 -2.00 12.11
N SER A 396 -12.23 -1.66 11.46
CA SER A 396 -12.35 -1.74 10.00
C SER A 396 -11.42 -0.75 9.32
N ILE A 397 -11.37 0.50 9.81
CA ILE A 397 -10.49 1.53 9.30
C ILE A 397 -9.03 1.12 9.48
N THR A 398 -8.66 0.60 10.65
CA THR A 398 -7.29 0.12 10.90
C THR A 398 -6.90 -1.01 9.94
N VAL A 399 -7.79 -1.97 9.69
CA VAL A 399 -7.52 -3.06 8.72
C VAL A 399 -7.32 -2.50 7.31
N PHE A 400 -8.12 -1.50 6.89
CA PHE A 400 -7.92 -0.85 5.59
C PHE A 400 -6.57 -0.14 5.51
N ILE A 401 -6.21 0.64 6.54
CA ILE A 401 -4.94 1.38 6.56
C ILE A 401 -3.78 0.41 6.44
N VAL A 402 -3.73 -0.61 7.30
CA VAL A 402 -2.65 -1.59 7.32
C VAL A 402 -2.62 -2.44 6.04
N ALA A 403 -3.77 -2.77 5.44
CA ALA A 403 -3.77 -3.47 4.16
C ALA A 403 -3.30 -2.59 2.98
N SER A 404 -3.41 -1.27 3.11
CA SER A 404 -3.04 -0.28 2.10
C SER A 404 -1.57 0.15 2.17
N THR A 405 -1.02 0.29 3.37
CA THR A 405 0.34 0.78 3.60
C THR A 405 1.38 -0.34 3.58
N PHE A 406 0.97 -1.59 3.80
CA PHE A 406 1.86 -2.74 3.77
C PHE A 406 1.87 -3.39 2.39
N SER A 407 3.04 -3.39 1.76
CA SER A 407 3.30 -4.11 0.52
C SER A 407 4.11 -5.37 0.79
N LEU A 408 3.55 -6.53 0.49
CA LEU A 408 4.28 -7.79 0.46
C LEU A 408 5.34 -7.79 -0.65
N ALA A 409 5.09 -7.03 -1.73
CA ALA A 409 6.03 -6.79 -2.82
C ALA A 409 6.85 -5.54 -2.45
N GLY A 410 7.92 -5.75 -1.70
CA GLY A 410 8.83 -4.75 -1.20
C GLY A 410 9.87 -5.35 -0.26
N ASP A 411 10.64 -4.46 0.37
CA ASP A 411 11.70 -4.78 1.32
C ASP A 411 11.24 -5.60 2.54
N PHE A 412 12.16 -6.35 3.13
CA PHE A 412 12.04 -6.96 4.46
C PHE A 412 12.13 -5.90 5.56
N GLY A 413 12.89 -4.84 5.32
CA GLY A 413 13.23 -3.82 6.28
C GLY A 413 12.09 -3.14 7.03
N PRO A 414 10.97 -2.77 6.38
CA PRO A 414 9.80 -2.22 7.05
C PRO A 414 9.23 -3.16 8.13
N TYR A 415 9.42 -4.48 8.00
CA TYR A 415 8.88 -5.48 8.91
C TYR A 415 9.82 -5.80 10.07
N MET A 416 11.12 -5.73 9.82
CA MET A 416 12.15 -5.94 10.82
C MET A 416 12.05 -4.87 11.92
N PHE A 417 12.23 -5.28 13.17
CA PHE A 417 12.15 -4.39 14.34
C PHE A 417 10.87 -3.53 14.44
N MET A 418 9.76 -3.96 13.81
CA MET A 418 8.50 -3.22 13.80
C MET A 418 8.61 -1.79 13.20
N LYS A 419 9.60 -1.54 12.33
CA LYS A 419 9.89 -0.20 11.80
C LYS A 419 8.66 0.47 11.19
N LEU A 420 7.93 -0.23 10.32
CA LEU A 420 6.72 0.31 9.69
C LEU A 420 5.63 0.66 10.71
N ALA A 421 5.41 -0.20 11.71
CA ALA A 421 4.43 0.08 12.77
C ALA A 421 4.79 1.34 13.56
N ILE A 422 6.07 1.49 13.91
CA ILE A 422 6.58 2.68 14.62
C ILE A 422 6.34 3.93 13.75
N MET A 423 6.68 3.87 12.46
CA MET A 423 6.48 4.99 11.54
C MET A 423 5.00 5.37 11.40
N GLU A 424 4.10 4.40 11.23
CA GLU A 424 2.66 4.64 11.16
C GLU A 424 2.12 5.28 12.43
N ILE A 425 2.62 4.88 13.60
CA ILE A 425 2.23 5.48 14.87
C ILE A 425 2.66 6.96 14.91
N LEU A 426 3.89 7.28 14.51
CA LEU A 426 4.37 8.67 14.45
C LEU A 426 3.53 9.52 13.49
N PHE A 427 3.24 8.96 12.31
CA PHE A 427 2.39 9.61 11.31
C PHE A 427 0.99 9.85 11.86
N LEU A 428 0.40 8.87 12.53
CA LEU A 428 -0.91 8.99 13.15
C LEU A 428 -0.93 10.02 14.29
N ILE A 429 0.13 10.11 15.11
CA ILE A 429 0.21 11.07 16.23
C ILE A 429 -0.01 12.51 15.73
N SER A 430 0.57 12.89 14.60
CA SER A 430 0.39 14.24 14.05
C SER A 430 -1.08 14.57 13.74
N ILE A 431 -1.82 13.62 13.14
CA ILE A 431 -3.26 13.71 12.88
C ILE A 431 -4.04 13.79 14.20
N LEU A 432 -3.66 12.98 15.19
CA LEU A 432 -4.31 12.92 16.49
C LEU A 432 -4.15 14.20 17.29
N ILE A 433 -2.98 14.85 17.23
CA ILE A 433 -2.74 16.14 17.88
C ILE A 433 -3.71 17.18 17.33
N ILE A 434 -3.77 17.34 16.00
CA ILE A 434 -4.68 18.30 15.36
C ILE A 434 -6.14 17.97 15.69
N TYR A 435 -6.50 16.68 15.66
CA TYR A 435 -7.83 16.23 16.03
C TYR A 435 -8.22 16.63 17.46
N LYS A 436 -7.34 16.38 18.45
CA LYS A 436 -7.59 16.75 19.84
C LYS A 436 -7.73 18.26 20.02
N MET A 437 -6.87 19.06 19.38
CA MET A 437 -6.95 20.52 19.41
C MET A 437 -8.30 21.03 18.87
N MET A 438 -8.80 20.45 17.77
CA MET A 438 -10.10 20.83 17.19
C MET A 438 -11.30 20.43 18.06
N VAL A 439 -11.24 19.26 18.70
CA VAL A 439 -12.31 18.77 19.58
C VAL A 439 -12.40 19.58 20.88
N ILE A 440 -11.27 19.88 21.52
CA ILE A 440 -11.25 20.71 22.75
C ILE A 440 -11.89 22.07 22.47
N ARG A 441 -11.45 22.75 21.39
CA ARG A 441 -11.96 24.08 21.01
C ARG A 441 -13.47 24.09 20.70
N THR A 442 -14.02 22.98 20.20
CA THR A 442 -15.46 22.89 19.94
C THR A 442 -16.27 22.69 21.22
N ASN A 443 -15.75 21.93 22.19
CA ASN A 443 -16.38 21.79 23.50
C ASN A 443 -16.38 23.12 24.28
N ASP A 444 -15.26 23.87 24.25
CA ASP A 444 -15.15 25.17 24.93
C ASP A 444 -16.13 26.21 24.36
N ARG A 445 -16.35 26.21 23.04
CA ARG A 445 -17.35 27.07 22.40
C ARG A 445 -18.78 26.70 22.80
N CYS A 446 -19.09 25.41 22.93
CA CYS A 446 -20.41 24.97 23.37
C CYS A 446 -20.67 25.32 24.84
N ALA A 447 -19.65 25.21 25.72
CA ALA A 447 -19.76 25.65 27.11
C ALA A 447 -20.04 27.16 27.20
N LYS A 448 -19.27 27.99 26.49
CA LYS A 448 -19.46 29.45 26.46
C LYS A 448 -20.79 29.92 25.86
N LEU A 449 -21.48 29.09 25.08
CA LEU A 449 -22.81 29.38 24.52
C LEU A 449 -23.95 28.90 25.42
N LEU A 450 -23.67 28.12 26.45
CA LEU A 450 -24.63 27.71 27.48
C LEU A 450 -24.56 28.63 28.71
N ASP A 451 -23.43 29.31 28.90
CA ASP A 451 -23.22 30.29 29.98
C ASP A 451 -23.69 31.72 29.62
N ASN A 452 -24.09 31.98 28.36
CA ASN A 452 -24.72 33.21 27.88
C ASN A 452 -26.16 32.92 27.46
#